data_AF-A0A5C1ADY3-F1
#
_entry.id   AF-A0A5C1ADY3-F1
#
_cell.length_a   1.000
_cell.length_b   1.000
_cell.length_c   1.000
_cell.angle_alpha   90.00
_cell.angle_beta   90.00
_cell.angle_gamma   90.00
#
_symmetry.space_group_name_H-M   'P 1'
#
loop_
_entity.id
_entity.type
_entity.pdbx_description
1 polymer ?
#
loop_
_entity_poly.entity_id
_entity_poly.type
_entity_poly.pdbx_seq_one_letter_code
_entity_poly.pdbx_strand_id
1 'polypeptide(L)'
;MIPSNTDILLLHDPPKDYGALAPRPRGVWEHTGSQSLINRIRVVRPHAVVCGHIHECYGVYRDRDTTIYNSSLINKRYEIVNGPTSQCKPTTSFNPMSPPMSRMSHGSMRVTC
;
A
#
# COMPACT_ATOMS: atom_id res chain seq x y z
N MET A 1 3.96 -0.86 21.40
CA MET A 1 3.58 0.55 21.13
C MET A 1 4.46 1.09 20.01
N ILE A 2 3.96 1.96 19.13
CA ILE A 2 4.75 2.63 18.07
C ILE A 2 5.11 4.06 18.54
N PRO A 3 6.39 4.46 18.64
CA PRO A 3 6.79 5.83 19.03
C PRO A 3 6.23 6.92 18.11
N SER A 4 6.02 8.13 18.63
CA SER A 4 5.46 9.25 17.86
C SER A 4 6.43 9.88 16.87
N ASN A 5 7.74 9.72 17.09
CA ASN A 5 8.82 10.18 16.20
C ASN A 5 9.26 9.10 15.20
N THR A 6 8.38 8.15 14.86
CA THR A 6 8.68 7.09 13.90
C THR A 6 8.60 7.64 12.47
N ASP A 7 9.73 7.75 11.78
CA ASP A 7 9.74 8.16 10.37
C ASP A 7 9.36 7.01 9.42
N ILE A 8 9.84 5.80 9.72
CA ILE A 8 9.63 4.59 8.92
C ILE A 8 9.14 3.47 9.83
N LEU A 9 8.04 2.84 9.44
CA LEU A 9 7.45 1.70 10.14
C LEU A 9 7.59 0.43 9.29
N LEU A 10 8.33 -0.55 9.77
CA LEU A 10 8.48 -1.85 9.12
C LEU A 10 7.61 -2.90 9.81
N LEU A 11 6.81 -3.62 9.03
CA LEU A 11 5.83 -4.60 9.49
C LEU A 11 5.89 -5.85 8.61
N HIS A 12 5.45 -6.99 9.16
CA HIS A 12 5.17 -8.17 8.34
C HIS A 12 3.82 -8.00 7.65
N ASP A 13 2.76 -7.75 8.42
CA ASP A 13 1.39 -7.67 7.93
C ASP A 13 0.96 -6.24 7.57
N PRO A 14 0.06 -6.09 6.58
CA PRO A 14 -0.44 -4.79 6.17
C PRO A 14 -1.45 -4.20 7.17
N PRO A 15 -1.55 -2.86 7.27
CA PRO A 15 -2.67 -2.22 7.94
C PRO A 15 -3.96 -2.46 7.17
N LYS A 16 -5.11 -2.33 7.84
CA LYS A 16 -6.41 -2.44 7.16
C LYS A 16 -6.52 -1.44 6.00
N ASP A 17 -7.25 -1.83 4.96
CA ASP A 17 -7.54 -1.06 3.74
C ASP A 17 -6.37 -0.83 2.77
N TYR A 18 -5.12 -1.12 3.14
CA TYR A 18 -3.94 -0.86 2.31
C TYR A 18 -3.08 -2.11 2.13
N GLY A 19 -3.16 -2.74 0.96
CA GLY A 19 -2.38 -3.95 0.68
C GLY A 19 -2.86 -5.19 1.42
N ALA A 20 -4.12 -5.22 1.88
CA ALA A 20 -4.61 -6.16 2.89
C ALA A 20 -5.79 -7.03 2.45
N LEU A 21 -6.03 -7.17 1.14
CA LEU A 21 -7.09 -8.04 0.60
C LEU A 21 -6.52 -9.43 0.30
N ALA A 22 -7.00 -10.44 1.01
CA ALA A 22 -6.60 -11.82 0.81
C ALA A 22 -7.74 -12.62 0.17
N PRO A 23 -7.45 -13.51 -0.80
CA PRO A 23 -8.47 -14.41 -1.32
C PRO A 23 -8.75 -15.54 -0.32
N ARG A 24 -10.03 -15.87 -0.22
CA ARG A 24 -10.62 -16.94 0.61
C ARG A 24 -11.20 -18.03 -0.29
N PRO A 25 -11.52 -19.21 0.28
CA PRO A 25 -12.22 -20.24 -0.46
C PRO A 25 -13.49 -19.70 -1.14
N ARG A 26 -13.84 -20.27 -2.30
CA ARG A 26 -14.99 -19.88 -3.12
C ARG A 26 -14.90 -18.49 -3.78
N GLY A 27 -13.68 -17.97 -4.00
CA GLY A 27 -13.47 -16.73 -4.74
C GLY A 27 -13.86 -15.45 -3.98
N VAL A 28 -14.06 -15.56 -2.67
CA VAL A 28 -14.35 -14.41 -1.80
C VAL A 28 -13.04 -13.68 -1.48
N TRP A 29 -13.08 -12.35 -1.41
CA TRP A 29 -11.97 -11.53 -0.97
C TRP A 29 -12.29 -10.91 0.39
N GLU A 30 -11.32 -10.94 1.31
CA GLU A 30 -11.50 -10.42 2.67
C GLU A 30 -10.36 -9.48 3.04
N HIS A 31 -10.69 -8.39 3.73
CA HIS A 31 -9.69 -7.53 4.35
C HIS A 31 -9.14 -8.16 5.62
N THR A 32 -7.88 -8.55 5.60
CA THR A 32 -7.19 -9.22 6.73
C THR A 32 -6.29 -8.28 7.53
N GLY A 33 -6.17 -7.01 7.11
CA GLY A 33 -5.32 -6.03 7.75
C GLY A 33 -5.86 -5.53 9.10
N SER A 34 -4.97 -5.11 9.98
CA SER A 34 -5.32 -4.69 11.35
C SER A 34 -5.94 -3.28 11.40
N GLN A 35 -7.14 -3.18 11.99
CA GLN A 35 -7.84 -1.90 12.22
C GLN A 35 -7.12 -1.03 13.25
N SER A 36 -6.59 -1.62 14.32
CA SER A 36 -5.87 -0.88 15.36
C SER A 36 -4.56 -0.31 14.82
N LEU A 37 -3.91 -1.02 13.91
CA LEU A 37 -2.68 -0.60 13.26
C LEU A 37 -2.89 0.64 12.38
N ILE A 38 -3.90 0.65 11.51
CA ILE A 38 -4.17 1.83 10.67
C ILE A 38 -4.54 3.05 11.52
N ASN A 39 -5.27 2.84 12.62
CA ASN A 39 -5.60 3.90 13.56
C ASN A 39 -4.32 4.48 14.20
N ARG A 40 -3.35 3.63 14.58
CA ARG A 40 -2.08 4.10 15.14
C ARG A 40 -1.21 4.81 14.09
N ILE A 41 -1.16 4.29 12.86
CA ILE A 41 -0.44 4.92 11.74
C ILE A 41 -0.98 6.33 11.49
N ARG A 42 -2.31 6.52 11.53
CA ARG A 42 -2.95 7.84 11.35
C ARG A 42 -2.63 8.84 12.45
N VAL A 43 -2.27 8.37 13.65
CA VAL A 43 -1.83 9.21 14.77
C VAL A 43 -0.34 9.54 14.67
N VAL A 44 0.51 8.53 14.43
CA VAL A 44 1.97 8.67 14.37
C VAL A 44 2.42 9.38 13.08
N ARG A 45 1.71 9.13 11.97
CA ARG A 45 1.97 9.69 10.62
C ARG A 45 3.42 9.45 10.14
N PRO A 46 3.91 8.20 10.14
CA PRO A 46 5.23 7.91 9.56
C PRO A 46 5.23 8.30 8.08
N HIS A 47 6.38 8.69 7.54
CA HIS A 47 6.53 9.00 6.12
C HIS A 47 6.33 7.74 5.27
N ALA A 48 6.82 6.60 5.75
CA ALA A 48 6.71 5.32 5.08
C ALA A 48 6.29 4.19 6.03
N VAL A 49 5.43 3.30 5.54
CA VAL A 49 5.11 2.01 6.16
C VAL A 49 5.47 0.93 5.15
N VAL A 50 6.33 -0.01 5.50
CA VAL A 50 6.69 -1.13 4.65
C VAL A 50 6.12 -2.40 5.26
N CYS A 51 5.34 -3.15 4.48
CA CYS A 51 4.70 -4.40 4.86
C CYS A 51 4.82 -5.45 3.73
N GLY A 52 4.33 -6.65 3.99
CA GLY A 52 4.26 -7.74 3.03
C GLY A 52 3.10 -8.68 3.35
N HIS A 53 3.38 -9.98 3.35
CA HIS A 53 2.48 -11.08 3.70
C HIS A 53 1.31 -11.33 2.73
N ILE A 54 0.63 -10.29 2.26
CA ILE A 54 -0.49 -10.41 1.33
C ILE A 54 0.03 -10.27 -0.10
N HIS A 55 0.43 -11.41 -0.66
CA HIS A 55 1.13 -11.50 -1.95
C HIS A 55 0.31 -10.96 -3.12
N GLU A 56 -1.02 -11.11 -3.04
CA GLU A 56 -1.98 -10.66 -4.05
C GLU A 56 -2.14 -9.14 -4.11
N CYS A 57 -1.68 -8.42 -3.10
CA CYS A 57 -1.81 -6.97 -3.01
C CYS A 57 -0.47 -6.27 -2.95
N TYR A 58 0.53 -6.79 -3.67
CA TYR A 58 1.77 -6.05 -3.92
C TYR A 58 1.46 -4.67 -4.52
N GLY A 59 2.09 -3.62 -3.99
CA GLY A 59 1.89 -2.28 -4.51
C GLY A 59 2.19 -1.16 -3.52
N VAL A 60 1.98 0.06 -4.00
CA VAL A 60 2.16 1.30 -3.25
C VAL A 60 0.81 1.96 -3.04
N TYR A 61 0.53 2.28 -1.79
CA TYR A 61 -0.72 2.88 -1.34
C TYR A 61 -0.46 4.20 -0.62
N ARG A 62 -1.47 5.05 -0.53
CA ARG A 62 -1.39 6.37 0.12
C ARG A 62 -2.53 6.51 1.14
N ASP A 63 -2.17 6.76 2.39
CA ASP A 63 -3.11 7.22 3.44
C ASP A 63 -2.62 8.57 3.93
N ARG A 64 -3.27 9.65 3.46
CA ARG A 64 -2.90 11.04 3.79
C ARG A 64 -1.43 11.31 3.43
N ASP A 65 -0.59 11.55 4.45
CA ASP A 65 0.83 11.86 4.30
C ASP A 65 1.73 10.63 4.37
N THR A 66 1.19 9.47 4.71
CA THR A 66 1.91 8.20 4.81
C THR A 66 1.83 7.42 3.51
N THR A 67 3.00 6.97 3.02
CA THR A 67 3.06 6.00 1.91
C THR A 67 3.20 4.61 2.49
N ILE A 68 2.34 3.68 2.04
CA ILE A 68 2.33 2.29 2.49
C ILE A 68 2.78 1.40 1.33
N TYR A 69 3.79 0.58 1.57
CA TYR A 69 4.38 -0.32 0.58
C TYR A 69 4.09 -1.76 0.98
N ASN A 70 3.22 -2.44 0.24
CA ASN A 70 3.20 -3.91 0.29
C ASN A 70 4.26 -4.41 -0.69
N SER A 71 5.39 -4.86 -0.15
CA SER A 71 6.58 -5.30 -0.90
C SER A 71 6.67 -6.83 -0.96
N SER A 72 5.53 -7.52 -1.03
CA SER A 72 5.50 -8.97 -1.18
C SER A 72 6.09 -9.39 -2.53
N LEU A 73 7.32 -9.92 -2.51
CA LEU A 73 8.06 -10.29 -3.73
C LEU A 73 7.53 -11.58 -4.38
N ILE A 74 7.05 -12.49 -3.55
CA ILE A 74 6.67 -13.84 -3.95
C ILE A 74 5.17 -14.00 -4.07
N ASN A 75 4.72 -14.97 -4.86
CA ASN A 75 3.34 -15.42 -4.88
C ASN A 75 3.13 -16.62 -3.92
N LYS A 76 1.93 -17.20 -3.89
CA LYS A 76 1.61 -18.39 -3.07
C LYS A 76 2.37 -19.66 -3.45
N ARG A 77 2.95 -19.70 -4.66
CA ARG A 77 3.81 -20.78 -5.13
C ARG A 77 5.29 -20.52 -4.80
N TYR A 78 5.60 -19.48 -4.01
CA TYR A 78 6.96 -19.05 -3.66
C TYR A 78 7.82 -18.65 -4.87
N GLU A 79 7.19 -18.33 -5.99
CA GLU A 79 7.87 -17.79 -7.17
C GLU A 79 8.06 -16.29 -6.96
N ILE A 80 9.26 -15.77 -7.24
CA ILE A 80 9.51 -14.32 -7.28
C ILE A 80 8.78 -13.76 -8.50
N VAL A 81 7.71 -13.01 -8.25
CA VAL A 81 6.87 -12.42 -9.30
C VAL A 81 6.87 -10.90 -9.29
N ASN A 82 7.28 -10.28 -8.18
CA ASN A 82 7.39 -8.84 -8.04
C ASN A 82 8.85 -8.43 -7.83
N GLY A 83 9.21 -7.26 -8.37
CA GLY A 83 10.53 -6.67 -8.20
C GLY A 83 10.64 -5.80 -6.95
N PRO A 84 11.85 -5.30 -6.63
CA PRO A 84 12.04 -4.31 -5.58
C PRO A 84 11.24 -3.04 -5.85
N THR A 85 10.47 -2.57 -4.86
CA THR A 85 9.73 -1.31 -4.97
C THR A 85 10.66 -0.13 -4.71
N SER A 86 10.94 0.68 -5.74
CA SER A 86 11.72 1.92 -5.60
C SER A 86 10.83 3.16 -5.71
N GLN A 87 10.85 4.03 -4.70
CA GLN A 87 10.45 5.43 -4.87
C GLN A 87 11.70 6.28 -5.06
N CYS A 88 12.01 6.62 -6.31
CA CYS A 88 12.85 7.77 -6.59
C CYS A 88 11.91 8.99 -6.61
N LYS A 89 12.07 9.94 -5.68
CA LYS A 89 11.45 11.26 -5.88
C LYS A 89 12.24 11.95 -6.98
N PRO A 90 11.67 12.28 -8.16
CA PRO A 90 12.30 13.26 -9.02
C PRO A 90 12.10 14.62 -8.33
N THR A 91 13.19 15.22 -7.86
CA THR A 91 13.18 16.66 -7.61
C THR A 91 12.98 17.33 -8.96
N THR A 92 11.90 18.11 -9.07
CA THR A 92 11.51 19.01 -10.18
C THR A 92 11.07 18.41 -11.52
N SER A 93 9.79 18.69 -11.83
CA SER A 93 9.10 18.72 -13.13
C SER A 93 9.37 17.57 -14.12
N PHE A 94 8.54 16.54 -14.04
CA PHE A 94 8.27 15.69 -15.19
C PHE A 94 6.79 15.85 -15.56
N ASN A 95 6.52 16.35 -16.76
CA ASN A 95 5.18 16.59 -17.29
C ASN A 95 4.80 15.40 -18.19
N PRO A 96 3.94 14.46 -17.75
CA PRO A 96 3.48 13.40 -18.62
C PRO A 96 2.30 13.91 -19.46
N MET A 97 2.40 13.75 -20.78
CA MET A 97 1.32 13.99 -21.75
C MET A 97 -0.03 13.46 -21.23
N SER A 98 -1.03 14.34 -21.18
CA SER A 98 -2.41 14.05 -20.83
C SER A 98 -3.11 13.21 -21.91
N PRO A 99 -3.85 12.13 -21.58
CA PRO A 99 -4.92 11.61 -22.43
C PRO A 99 -6.26 12.32 -22.11
N PRO A 100 -7.26 12.27 -23.02
CA PRO A 100 -8.35 13.24 -23.05
C PRO A 100 -9.29 13.13 -21.85
N MET A 101 -9.71 14.29 -21.35
CA MET A 101 -10.63 14.45 -20.24
C MET A 101 -11.98 13.78 -20.53
N SER A 102 -12.36 12.80 -19.70
CA SER A 102 -13.77 12.55 -19.39
C SER A 102 -13.98 12.73 -17.89
N ARG A 103 -14.73 13.79 -17.55
CA ARG A 103 -15.17 14.15 -16.20
C ARG A 103 -15.76 12.95 -15.47
N MET A 104 -15.24 12.61 -14.28
CA MET A 104 -16.04 12.04 -13.19
C MET A 104 -15.51 12.53 -11.84
N SER A 105 -16.45 12.99 -11.01
CA SER A 105 -16.26 13.61 -9.70
C SER A 105 -15.96 12.59 -8.59
N HIS A 106 -15.22 13.03 -7.57
CA HIS A 106 -14.94 12.39 -6.26
C HIS A 106 -13.86 11.29 -6.27
N GLY A 107 -12.66 11.69 -5.83
CA GLY A 107 -11.44 10.88 -5.79
C GLY A 107 -11.48 9.76 -4.76
N SER A 108 -11.60 8.53 -5.27
CA SER A 108 -11.06 7.32 -4.66
C SER A 108 -10.11 6.72 -5.71
N MET A 109 -8.82 6.87 -5.50
CA MET A 109 -7.80 6.28 -6.36
C MET A 109 -7.77 4.78 -6.10
N ARG A 110 -8.58 4.02 -6.87
CA ARG A 110 -8.50 2.56 -6.90
C ARG A 110 -7.25 2.18 -7.67
N VAL A 111 -6.21 1.75 -6.96
CA VAL A 111 -5.22 0.83 -7.51
C VAL A 111 -5.85 -0.55 -7.41
N THR A 112 -6.37 -1.05 -8.52
CA THR A 112 -6.87 -2.43 -8.65
C THR A 112 -5.76 -3.39 -8.28
N CYS A 113 -6.06 -4.32 -7.37
CA CYS A 113 -5.33 -5.56 -7.20
C CYS A 113 -5.70 -6.49 -8.37
#